data_AF-A0A357G7Y6-F1
#
_entry.id   AF-A0A357G7Y6-F1
#
_cell.length_a   1.000
_cell.length_b   1.000
_cell.length_c   1.000
_cell.angle_alpha   90.00
_cell.angle_beta   90.00
_cell.angle_gamma   90.00
#
_symmetry.space_group_name_H-M   'P 1'
#
loop_
_entity.id
_entity.type
_entity.pdbx_description
1 polymer ?
#
loop_
_entity_poly.entity_id
_entity_poly.type
_entity_poly.pdbx_seq_one_letter_code
_entity_poly.pdbx_strand_id
1 'polypeptide(L)'
;NWEEEYYGMFIGQNEKDSSIVNLSGAIKEIGEKNKLSKDQIAELVLAFVQSIPYDDKKAENILSKTGNETMSYPYELLYENKGVCSDKSFLATVLLRSLGYGTTLFVYENENHMAIGIQCPEEYSTYGSGYCYAETTSVGNKIGIVPELKTGVGKAVGEQQLEYFSEDQNSSDGKVVLTEVKIFQKTVGEEYRGIIQTIKTNKEIETLKIEISALSGELKKLKNTVDEYEKDLADRKKELDKYLKNDEVDKYNKGVKKYNEVLEDYKDEVKSYNDKVALYNKKVARYNYLIKL
;
A
#
# COMPACT_ATOMS: atom_id res chain seq x y z
N ASN A 1 -6.96 -22.19 -28.01
CA ASN A 1 -7.81 -21.46 -27.03
C ASN A 1 -7.79 -20.03 -27.52
N TRP A 2 -8.92 -19.48 -27.97
CA TRP A 2 -8.92 -18.19 -28.69
C TRP A 2 -8.44 -17.03 -27.81
N GLU A 3 -8.68 -17.05 -26.50
CA GLU A 3 -8.19 -16.03 -25.56
C GLU A 3 -6.67 -16.07 -25.45
N GLU A 4 -6.09 -17.28 -25.40
CA GLU A 4 -4.64 -17.48 -25.39
C GLU A 4 -4.01 -16.87 -26.64
N GLU A 5 -4.55 -17.18 -27.82
CA GLU A 5 -4.07 -16.63 -29.09
C GLU A 5 -4.26 -15.11 -29.17
N TYR A 6 -5.41 -14.60 -28.72
CA TYR A 6 -5.73 -13.17 -28.67
C TYR A 6 -4.70 -12.39 -27.86
N TYR A 7 -4.40 -12.82 -26.63
CA TYR A 7 -3.38 -12.17 -25.80
C TYR A 7 -1.96 -12.37 -26.36
N GLY A 8 -1.71 -13.52 -26.98
CA GLY A 8 -0.44 -13.82 -27.65
C GLY A 8 -0.09 -12.83 -28.76
N MET A 9 -1.09 -12.27 -29.46
CA MET A 9 -0.86 -11.27 -30.52
C MET A 9 -0.13 -10.02 -30.00
N PHE A 10 -0.47 -9.52 -28.81
CA PHE A 10 0.09 -8.27 -28.27
C PHE A 10 1.52 -8.41 -27.74
N ILE A 11 1.93 -9.62 -27.40
CA ILE A 11 3.26 -9.91 -26.84
C ILE A 11 4.17 -10.67 -27.82
N GLY A 12 3.64 -11.05 -28.98
CA GLY A 12 4.42 -11.58 -30.09
C GLY A 12 5.39 -10.51 -30.61
N GLN A 13 6.68 -10.81 -30.60
CA GLN A 13 7.73 -9.92 -31.09
C GLN A 13 7.98 -10.19 -32.57
N ASN A 14 8.12 -9.14 -33.37
CA ASN A 14 8.68 -9.26 -34.71
C ASN A 14 10.21 -9.35 -34.59
N GLU A 15 10.83 -10.41 -35.10
CA GLU A 15 12.29 -10.61 -35.02
C GLU A 15 13.11 -9.46 -35.65
N LYS A 16 12.50 -8.66 -36.52
CA LYS A 16 13.13 -7.49 -37.14
C LYS A 16 12.99 -6.21 -36.30
N ASP A 17 12.14 -6.21 -35.27
CA ASP A 17 11.96 -5.09 -34.36
C ASP A 17 12.87 -5.26 -33.14
N SER A 18 13.95 -4.48 -33.09
CA SER A 18 14.88 -4.46 -31.96
C SER A 18 14.46 -3.51 -30.84
N SER A 19 13.33 -2.82 -30.94
CA SER A 19 12.97 -1.74 -30.01
C SER A 19 12.85 -2.22 -28.57
N ILE A 20 12.18 -3.36 -28.36
CA ILE A 20 12.01 -3.94 -27.01
C ILE A 20 13.33 -4.49 -26.46
N VAL A 21 14.15 -5.13 -27.30
CA VAL A 21 15.49 -5.61 -26.90
C VAL A 21 16.42 -4.46 -26.54
N ASN A 22 16.38 -3.36 -27.30
CA ASN A 22 17.18 -2.18 -27.01
C ASN A 22 16.72 -1.49 -25.73
N LEU A 23 15.40 -1.38 -25.51
CA LEU A 23 14.84 -0.77 -24.30
C LEU A 23 15.13 -1.62 -23.05
N SER A 24 14.93 -2.93 -23.12
CA SER A 24 15.24 -3.84 -22.01
C SER A 24 16.75 -3.85 -21.72
N GLY A 25 17.58 -3.82 -22.76
CA GLY A 25 19.04 -3.68 -22.66
C GLY A 25 19.45 -2.40 -21.93
N ALA A 26 18.86 -1.25 -22.29
CA ALA A 26 19.13 0.02 -21.62
C ALA A 26 18.71 0.01 -20.13
N ILE A 27 17.57 -0.59 -19.79
CA ILE A 27 17.13 -0.77 -18.40
C ILE A 27 18.14 -1.63 -17.64
N LYS A 28 18.59 -2.73 -18.23
CA LYS A 28 19.60 -3.62 -17.64
C LYS A 28 20.93 -2.90 -17.42
N GLU A 29 21.42 -2.14 -18.39
CA GLU A 29 22.65 -1.34 -18.26
C GLU A 29 22.55 -0.32 -17.12
N ILE A 30 21.41 0.36 -16.97
CA ILE A 30 21.15 1.26 -15.85
C ILE A 30 21.21 0.48 -14.52
N GLY A 31 20.58 -0.71 -14.47
CA GLY A 31 20.61 -1.56 -13.28
C GLY A 31 22.02 -2.00 -12.91
N GLU A 32 22.79 -2.50 -13.87
CA GLU A 32 24.17 -2.95 -13.67
C GLU A 32 25.08 -1.81 -13.23
N LYS A 33 24.96 -0.63 -13.83
CA LYS A 33 25.69 0.59 -13.43
C LYS A 33 25.42 0.97 -11.97
N ASN A 34 24.19 0.76 -11.50
CA ASN A 34 23.78 1.03 -10.12
C ASN A 34 23.93 -0.18 -9.19
N LYS A 35 24.58 -1.28 -9.66
CA LYS A 35 24.81 -2.51 -8.90
C LYS A 35 23.53 -3.17 -8.39
N LEU A 36 22.45 -3.06 -9.16
CA LEU A 36 21.18 -3.72 -8.86
C LEU A 36 21.30 -5.23 -9.04
N SER A 37 20.65 -5.98 -8.15
CA SER A 37 20.47 -7.42 -8.31
C SER A 37 19.53 -7.73 -9.49
N LYS A 38 19.45 -9.01 -9.90
CA LYS A 38 18.44 -9.45 -10.88
C LYS A 38 17.02 -9.09 -10.41
N ASP A 39 16.68 -9.33 -9.14
CA ASP A 39 15.36 -8.98 -8.62
C ASP A 39 15.09 -7.47 -8.73
N GLN A 40 16.08 -6.65 -8.40
CA GLN A 40 15.97 -5.19 -8.50
C GLN A 40 15.90 -4.69 -9.94
N ILE A 41 16.45 -5.42 -10.91
CA ILE A 41 16.26 -5.11 -12.35
C ILE A 41 14.82 -5.42 -12.77
N ALA A 42 14.21 -6.50 -12.29
CA ALA A 42 12.79 -6.78 -12.54
C ALA A 42 11.88 -5.69 -11.91
N GLU A 43 12.20 -5.27 -10.68
CA GLU A 43 11.54 -4.14 -10.01
C GLU A 43 11.70 -2.83 -10.81
N LEU A 44 12.89 -2.58 -11.38
CA LEU A 44 13.15 -1.40 -12.21
C LEU A 44 12.32 -1.41 -13.50
N VAL A 45 12.16 -2.56 -14.15
CA VAL A 45 11.26 -2.70 -15.31
C VAL A 45 9.82 -2.37 -14.90
N LEU A 46 9.36 -2.91 -13.77
CA LEU A 46 8.02 -2.65 -13.28
C LEU A 46 7.82 -1.15 -12.96
N ALA A 47 8.77 -0.54 -12.26
CA ALA A 47 8.75 0.89 -11.93
C ALA A 47 8.75 1.78 -13.19
N PHE A 48 9.51 1.41 -14.22
CA PHE A 48 9.49 2.09 -15.51
C PHE A 48 8.09 2.05 -16.13
N VAL A 49 7.45 0.88 -16.21
CA VAL A 49 6.10 0.76 -16.78
C VAL A 49 5.05 1.49 -15.93
N GLN A 50 5.15 1.40 -14.61
CA GLN A 50 4.28 2.13 -13.67
C GLN A 50 4.41 3.66 -13.83
N SER A 51 5.58 4.15 -14.25
CA SER A 51 5.81 5.59 -14.45
C SER A 51 5.14 6.17 -15.70
N ILE A 52 4.77 5.31 -16.66
CA ILE A 52 4.00 5.74 -17.82
C ILE A 52 2.60 6.17 -17.32
N PRO A 53 2.08 7.33 -17.71
CA PRO A 53 0.74 7.77 -17.34
C PRO A 53 -0.37 6.74 -17.60
N TYR A 54 -1.39 6.72 -16.74
CA TYR A 54 -2.61 5.93 -16.96
C TYR A 54 -3.59 6.72 -17.83
N ASP A 55 -4.21 6.07 -18.82
CA ASP A 55 -5.21 6.71 -19.68
C ASP A 55 -6.63 6.54 -19.11
N ASP A 56 -6.99 7.43 -18.18
CA ASP A 56 -8.30 7.39 -17.52
C ASP A 56 -9.46 7.55 -18.52
N LYS A 57 -9.28 8.30 -19.62
CA LYS A 57 -10.31 8.49 -20.66
C LYS A 57 -10.54 7.21 -21.47
N LYS A 58 -9.46 6.54 -21.89
CA LYS A 58 -9.54 5.24 -22.54
C LYS A 58 -10.20 4.20 -21.63
N ALA A 59 -9.85 4.20 -20.34
CA ALA A 59 -10.47 3.31 -19.36
C ALA A 59 -11.98 3.57 -19.22
N GLU A 60 -12.39 4.83 -19.09
CA GLU A 60 -13.81 5.21 -19.06
C GLU A 60 -14.56 4.75 -20.31
N ASN A 61 -13.99 4.93 -21.50
CA ASN A 61 -14.59 4.50 -22.77
C ASN A 61 -14.74 2.97 -22.89
N ILE A 62 -13.76 2.21 -22.39
CA ILE A 62 -13.81 0.74 -22.35
C ILE A 62 -14.92 0.29 -21.41
N LEU A 63 -15.03 0.90 -20.22
CA LEU A 63 -16.01 0.54 -19.20
C LEU A 63 -17.44 0.92 -19.60
N SER A 64 -17.63 2.09 -20.20
CA SER A 64 -18.92 2.54 -20.68
C SER A 64 -19.40 1.78 -21.92
N LYS A 65 -18.50 1.05 -22.60
CA LYS A 65 -18.74 0.41 -23.90
C LYS A 65 -19.23 1.39 -24.97
N THR A 66 -18.88 2.68 -24.84
CA THR A 66 -19.35 3.75 -25.73
C THR A 66 -18.38 4.11 -26.85
N GLY A 67 -17.34 3.31 -27.09
CA GLY A 67 -16.32 3.57 -28.12
C GLY A 67 -15.78 2.33 -28.82
N ASN A 68 -14.92 2.54 -29.81
CA ASN A 68 -14.18 1.49 -30.53
C ASN A 68 -12.77 1.27 -29.97
N GLU A 69 -12.55 1.64 -28.69
CA GLU A 69 -11.22 1.55 -28.09
C GLU A 69 -10.81 0.09 -27.89
N THR A 70 -9.59 -0.24 -28.34
CA THR A 70 -9.01 -1.57 -28.23
C THR A 70 -7.74 -1.54 -27.37
N MET A 71 -7.29 -2.72 -26.98
CA MET A 71 -5.95 -2.86 -26.39
C MET A 71 -4.89 -2.38 -27.39
N SER A 72 -3.83 -1.78 -26.86
CA SER A 72 -2.70 -1.25 -27.63
C SER A 72 -1.49 -2.19 -27.55
N TYR A 73 -0.74 -2.27 -28.64
CA TYR A 73 0.54 -2.96 -28.66
C TYR A 73 1.60 -2.21 -27.83
N PRO A 74 2.64 -2.90 -27.34
CA PRO A 74 3.71 -2.27 -26.55
C PRO A 74 4.34 -1.05 -27.22
N TYR A 75 4.52 -1.06 -28.54
CA TYR A 75 5.10 0.09 -29.26
C TYR A 75 4.15 1.30 -29.32
N GLU A 76 2.82 1.08 -29.40
CA GLU A 76 1.83 2.15 -29.37
C GLU A 76 1.79 2.81 -27.99
N LEU A 77 1.83 2.00 -26.92
CA LEU A 77 1.92 2.52 -25.54
C LEU A 77 3.17 3.40 -25.35
N LEU A 78 4.32 2.96 -25.87
CA LEU A 78 5.58 3.72 -25.80
C LEU A 78 5.50 5.02 -26.61
N TYR A 79 4.88 4.98 -27.79
CA TYR A 79 4.71 6.15 -28.65
C TYR A 79 3.75 7.19 -28.06
N GLU A 80 2.59 6.75 -27.58
CA GLU A 80 1.55 7.61 -26.98
C GLU A 80 1.90 8.06 -25.55
N ASN A 81 2.83 7.35 -24.88
CA ASN A 81 3.24 7.58 -23.50
C ASN A 81 2.05 7.61 -22.51
N LYS A 82 1.03 6.79 -22.76
CA LYS A 82 -0.12 6.58 -21.87
C LYS A 82 -0.89 5.32 -22.29
N GLY A 83 -1.51 4.63 -21.33
CA GLY A 83 -2.37 3.48 -21.62
C GLY A 83 -3.07 2.93 -20.39
N VAL A 84 -3.87 1.88 -20.57
CA VAL A 84 -4.63 1.22 -19.50
C VAL A 84 -3.93 -0.03 -18.96
N CYS A 85 -4.56 -0.75 -18.04
CA CYS A 85 -4.00 -1.93 -17.36
C CYS A 85 -3.48 -3.00 -18.32
N SER A 86 -4.22 -3.30 -19.40
CA SER A 86 -3.80 -4.29 -20.41
C SER A 86 -2.57 -3.85 -21.19
N ASP A 87 -2.57 -2.63 -21.73
CA ASP A 87 -1.48 -2.08 -22.55
C ASP A 87 -0.15 -2.12 -21.78
N LYS A 88 -0.20 -1.69 -20.52
CA LYS A 88 0.94 -1.68 -19.60
C LYS A 88 1.40 -3.08 -19.23
N SER A 89 0.47 -4.01 -18.99
CA SER A 89 0.80 -5.41 -18.72
C SER A 89 1.49 -6.09 -19.89
N PHE A 90 1.12 -5.78 -21.14
CA PHE A 90 1.81 -6.28 -22.31
C PHE A 90 3.24 -5.75 -22.43
N LEU A 91 3.44 -4.44 -22.23
CA LEU A 91 4.79 -3.86 -22.26
C LEU A 91 5.69 -4.46 -21.17
N ALA A 92 5.20 -4.58 -19.93
CA ALA A 92 5.95 -5.21 -18.85
C ALA A 92 6.30 -6.66 -19.20
N THR A 93 5.36 -7.40 -19.78
CA THR A 93 5.54 -8.81 -20.17
C THR A 93 6.67 -8.96 -21.18
N VAL A 94 6.67 -8.18 -22.26
CA VAL A 94 7.69 -8.31 -23.30
C VAL A 94 9.08 -7.84 -22.83
N LEU A 95 9.15 -6.80 -21.99
CA LEU A 95 10.41 -6.34 -21.41
C LEU A 95 11.04 -7.38 -20.48
N LEU A 96 10.24 -7.95 -19.57
CA LEU A 96 10.71 -8.98 -18.64
C LEU A 96 11.10 -10.26 -19.35
N ARG A 97 10.34 -10.70 -20.36
CA ARG A 97 10.73 -11.85 -21.20
C ARG A 97 12.03 -11.60 -21.95
N SER A 98 12.22 -10.39 -22.48
CA SER A 98 13.47 -10.00 -23.14
C SER A 98 14.69 -10.05 -22.21
N LEU A 99 14.48 -9.94 -20.89
CA LEU A 99 15.52 -10.09 -19.87
C LEU A 99 15.62 -11.52 -19.31
N GLY A 100 14.79 -12.45 -19.77
CA GLY A 100 14.82 -13.87 -19.41
C GLY A 100 13.93 -14.27 -18.24
N TYR A 101 13.09 -13.37 -17.69
CA TYR A 101 12.16 -13.73 -16.62
C TYR A 101 10.98 -14.54 -17.14
N GLY A 102 10.54 -15.52 -16.35
CA GLY A 102 9.27 -16.19 -16.59
C GLY A 102 8.11 -15.24 -16.30
N THR A 103 7.13 -15.18 -17.19
CA THR A 103 5.97 -14.30 -17.03
C THR A 103 4.66 -14.96 -17.43
N THR A 104 3.56 -14.39 -16.96
CA THR A 104 2.20 -14.73 -17.33
C THR A 104 1.30 -13.48 -17.27
N LEU A 105 0.12 -13.53 -17.90
CA LEU A 105 -0.92 -12.53 -17.73
C LEU A 105 -1.96 -13.02 -16.73
N PHE A 106 -2.32 -12.14 -15.78
CA PHE A 106 -3.47 -12.32 -14.89
C PHE A 106 -4.60 -11.42 -15.36
N VAL A 107 -5.72 -12.04 -15.74
CA VAL A 107 -6.90 -11.37 -16.29
C VAL A 107 -8.06 -11.54 -15.33
N TYR A 108 -8.62 -10.41 -14.91
CA TYR A 108 -9.75 -10.31 -13.97
C TYR A 108 -10.93 -9.69 -14.71
N GLU A 109 -11.77 -10.54 -15.29
CA GLU A 109 -12.85 -10.09 -16.18
C GLU A 109 -13.94 -9.33 -15.42
N ASN A 110 -14.28 -9.80 -14.22
CA ASN A 110 -15.32 -9.19 -13.38
C ASN A 110 -14.93 -7.76 -12.96
N GLU A 111 -13.63 -7.54 -12.72
CA GLU A 111 -13.09 -6.26 -12.29
C GLU A 111 -12.54 -5.41 -13.44
N ASN A 112 -12.64 -5.88 -14.69
CA ASN A 112 -12.06 -5.25 -15.89
C ASN A 112 -10.58 -4.87 -15.69
N HIS A 113 -9.81 -5.77 -15.08
CA HIS A 113 -8.42 -5.53 -14.72
C HIS A 113 -7.47 -6.57 -15.33
N MET A 114 -6.24 -6.13 -15.60
CA MET A 114 -5.17 -6.99 -16.05
C MET A 114 -3.88 -6.62 -15.32
N ALA A 115 -3.15 -7.64 -14.90
CA ALA A 115 -1.83 -7.50 -14.31
C ALA A 115 -0.88 -8.52 -14.93
N ILE A 116 0.41 -8.34 -14.68
CA ILE A 116 1.42 -9.34 -15.02
C ILE A 116 1.67 -10.23 -13.80
N GLY A 117 1.91 -11.52 -14.03
CA GLY A 117 2.55 -12.41 -13.07
C GLY A 117 4.01 -12.64 -13.47
N ILE A 118 4.93 -12.52 -12.51
CA ILE A 118 6.36 -12.81 -12.70
C ILE A 118 6.66 -14.12 -11.98
N GLN A 119 7.33 -15.06 -12.65
CA GLN A 119 7.62 -16.37 -12.07
C GLN A 119 8.37 -16.20 -10.76
N CYS A 120 7.95 -16.92 -9.73
CA CYS A 120 8.53 -16.86 -8.40
C CYS A 120 8.33 -18.21 -7.68
N PRO A 121 9.01 -18.47 -6.55
CA PRO A 121 8.82 -19.72 -5.84
C PRO A 121 7.35 -19.96 -5.51
N GLU A 122 6.85 -21.15 -5.84
CA GLU A 122 5.43 -21.49 -5.79
C GLU A 122 4.79 -21.23 -4.41
N GLU A 123 5.55 -21.47 -3.33
CA GLU A 123 5.14 -21.21 -1.94
C GLU A 123 4.79 -19.74 -1.64
N TYR A 124 5.27 -18.80 -2.46
CA TYR A 124 4.98 -17.38 -2.35
C TYR A 124 4.15 -16.84 -3.53
N SER A 125 3.81 -17.70 -4.48
CA SER A 125 3.12 -17.30 -5.70
C SER A 125 1.68 -16.91 -5.43
N THR A 126 1.18 -15.96 -6.21
CA THR A 126 -0.22 -15.54 -6.12
C THR A 126 -1.09 -16.69 -6.63
N TYR A 127 -2.09 -17.07 -5.83
CA TYR A 127 -3.02 -18.18 -6.10
C TYR A 127 -2.36 -19.56 -6.28
N GLY A 128 -1.14 -19.77 -5.78
CA GLY A 128 -0.40 -21.02 -6.00
C GLY A 128 -0.05 -21.25 -7.48
N SER A 129 0.03 -20.18 -8.27
CA SER A 129 0.18 -20.27 -9.72
C SER A 129 1.60 -20.54 -10.21
N GLY A 130 2.61 -20.39 -9.34
CA GLY A 130 4.03 -20.27 -9.70
C GLY A 130 4.45 -18.87 -10.14
N TYR A 131 3.54 -17.89 -10.12
CA TYR A 131 3.79 -16.50 -10.51
C TYR A 131 3.27 -15.52 -9.46
N CYS A 132 4.05 -14.48 -9.20
CA CYS A 132 3.76 -13.40 -8.26
C CYS A 132 3.11 -12.24 -9.00
N TYR A 133 1.97 -11.78 -8.49
CA TYR A 133 1.23 -10.63 -9.01
C TYR A 133 2.12 -9.39 -9.05
N ALA A 134 2.08 -8.64 -10.13
CA ALA A 134 2.78 -7.38 -10.27
C ALA A 134 1.85 -6.35 -10.93
N GLU A 135 1.54 -5.30 -10.18
CA GLU A 135 0.70 -4.20 -10.65
C GLU A 135 1.49 -3.24 -11.55
N THR A 136 0.90 -2.83 -12.67
CA THR A 136 1.54 -1.94 -13.65
C THR A 136 0.90 -0.55 -13.72
N THR A 137 -0.26 -0.33 -13.11
CA THR A 137 -1.09 0.87 -13.30
C THR A 137 -0.78 2.03 -12.35
N SER A 138 -0.19 1.78 -11.19
CA SER A 138 0.19 2.84 -10.27
C SER A 138 1.56 2.61 -9.63
N VAL A 139 2.31 3.70 -9.50
CA VAL A 139 3.66 3.75 -8.92
C VAL A 139 3.64 3.28 -7.47
N GLY A 140 4.67 2.53 -7.09
CA GLY A 140 4.91 2.12 -5.70
C GLY A 140 4.31 0.77 -5.33
N ASN A 141 3.53 0.14 -6.22
CA ASN A 141 3.11 -1.24 -6.01
C ASN A 141 4.28 -2.19 -6.17
N LYS A 142 4.41 -3.12 -5.22
CA LYS A 142 5.46 -4.12 -5.21
C LYS A 142 4.99 -5.44 -5.83
N ILE A 143 5.94 -6.15 -6.43
CA ILE A 143 5.72 -7.53 -6.88
C ILE A 143 5.37 -8.40 -5.67
N GLY A 144 4.26 -9.11 -5.75
CA GLY A 144 3.72 -9.99 -4.72
C GLY A 144 2.53 -9.42 -3.95
N ILE A 145 2.23 -8.13 -4.11
CA ILE A 145 1.11 -7.48 -3.44
C ILE A 145 -0.04 -7.34 -4.43
N VAL A 146 -1.17 -7.95 -4.12
CA VAL A 146 -2.41 -7.75 -4.86
C VAL A 146 -3.07 -6.49 -4.29
N PRO A 147 -3.14 -5.39 -5.05
CA PRO A 147 -3.69 -4.14 -4.54
C PRO A 147 -5.21 -4.21 -4.47
N GLU A 148 -5.77 -3.33 -3.65
CA GLU A 148 -7.19 -2.99 -3.77
C GLU A 148 -7.39 -2.11 -5.01
N LEU A 149 -8.53 -2.29 -5.70
CA LEU A 149 -8.84 -1.50 -6.89
C LEU A 149 -9.81 -0.36 -6.56
N LYS A 150 -9.61 0.77 -7.23
CA LYS A 150 -10.58 1.87 -7.22
C LYS A 150 -11.84 1.45 -7.96
N THR A 151 -12.98 1.51 -7.27
CA THR A 151 -14.30 1.16 -7.82
C THR A 151 -14.56 1.90 -9.13
N GLY A 152 -14.93 1.15 -10.17
CA GLY A 152 -15.37 1.70 -11.46
C GLY A 152 -14.27 2.27 -12.35
N VAL A 153 -12.97 2.08 -12.03
CA VAL A 153 -11.85 2.53 -12.89
C VAL A 153 -10.82 1.42 -13.15
N GLY A 154 -10.86 0.32 -12.38
CA GLY A 154 -9.91 -0.81 -12.54
C GLY A 154 -8.46 -0.45 -12.20
N LYS A 155 -8.22 0.73 -11.61
CA LYS A 155 -6.89 1.25 -11.28
C LYS A 155 -6.54 0.88 -9.85
N ALA A 156 -5.31 0.42 -9.62
CA ALA A 156 -4.84 0.10 -8.28
C ALA A 156 -4.71 1.33 -7.39
N VAL A 157 -4.97 1.14 -6.09
CA VAL A 157 -4.73 2.12 -5.03
C VAL A 157 -3.52 1.65 -4.22
N GLY A 158 -2.49 2.48 -4.13
CA GLY A 158 -1.31 2.19 -3.29
C GLY A 158 -1.62 2.36 -1.80
N GLU A 159 -0.76 1.80 -0.94
CA GLU A 159 -0.87 2.01 0.50
C GLU A 159 -0.69 3.50 0.85
N GLN A 160 -1.57 4.01 1.72
CA GLN A 160 -1.54 5.40 2.17
C GLN A 160 -0.69 5.53 3.44
N GLN A 161 0.01 6.67 3.56
CA GLN A 161 0.71 7.05 4.78
C GLN A 161 -0.29 7.23 5.91
N LEU A 162 0.07 6.74 7.10
CA LEU A 162 -0.68 7.01 8.30
C LEU A 162 -0.21 8.33 8.90
N GLU A 163 -1.16 9.13 9.36
CA GLU A 163 -0.86 10.35 10.11
C GLU A 163 -0.33 10.00 11.51
N TYR A 164 0.52 10.87 12.05
CA TYR A 164 0.87 10.81 13.47
C TYR A 164 -0.37 11.09 14.32
N PHE A 165 -0.32 10.68 15.58
CA PHE A 165 -1.49 10.77 16.46
C PHE A 165 -2.06 12.21 16.50
N SER A 166 -3.33 12.34 16.14
CA SER A 166 -4.13 13.56 16.28
C SER A 166 -5.51 13.18 16.83
N GLU A 167 -6.15 14.11 17.55
CA GLU A 167 -7.41 13.84 18.27
C GLU A 167 -8.62 13.61 17.35
N ASP A 168 -8.49 13.98 16.06
CA ASP A 168 -9.53 13.88 15.05
C ASP A 168 -9.09 12.94 13.91
N GLN A 169 -9.38 11.65 14.04
CA GLN A 169 -9.22 10.69 12.94
C GLN A 169 -10.49 9.83 12.81
N ASN A 170 -11.22 10.06 11.72
CA ASN A 170 -12.21 9.15 11.17
C ASN A 170 -12.03 9.12 9.66
N SER A 171 -11.77 7.95 9.09
CA SER A 171 -12.14 7.67 7.72
C SER A 171 -12.16 6.16 7.45
N SER A 172 -13.19 5.75 6.73
CA SER A 172 -13.32 4.42 6.12
C SER A 172 -13.80 4.67 4.70
N ASP A 173 -13.00 4.27 3.71
CA ASP A 173 -13.43 4.22 2.31
C ASP A 173 -13.67 2.78 1.88
N GLY A 174 -14.69 2.59 1.06
CA GLY A 174 -15.08 1.29 0.49
C GLY A 174 -14.04 0.78 -0.52
N LYS A 175 -13.77 -0.53 -0.46
CA LYS A 175 -12.69 -1.21 -1.18
C LYS A 175 -13.23 -2.46 -1.88
N VAL A 176 -12.67 -2.81 -3.04
CA VAL A 176 -13.04 -4.01 -3.82
C VAL A 176 -11.83 -4.95 -3.93
N VAL A 177 -12.07 -6.25 -3.75
CA VAL A 177 -11.05 -7.31 -3.76
C VAL A 177 -11.11 -8.06 -5.09
N LEU A 178 -9.95 -8.38 -5.68
CA LEU A 178 -9.85 -9.23 -6.88
C LEU A 178 -10.18 -10.68 -6.55
N THR A 179 -11.11 -11.28 -7.30
CA THR A 179 -11.67 -12.61 -6.96
C THR A 179 -11.28 -13.70 -7.95
N GLU A 180 -11.70 -13.57 -9.21
CA GLU A 180 -11.58 -14.61 -10.23
C GLU A 180 -10.49 -14.27 -11.26
N VAL A 181 -9.41 -15.06 -11.27
CA VAL A 181 -8.28 -14.87 -12.18
C VAL A 181 -8.29 -15.93 -13.29
N LYS A 182 -8.16 -15.49 -14.54
CA LYS A 182 -7.73 -16.32 -15.66
C LYS A 182 -6.26 -16.06 -15.96
N ILE A 183 -5.51 -17.11 -16.24
CA ILE A 183 -4.06 -17.04 -16.45
C ILE A 183 -3.73 -17.46 -17.88
N PHE A 184 -3.11 -16.55 -18.63
CA PHE A 184 -2.75 -16.75 -20.03
C PHE A 184 -1.26 -16.49 -20.27
N GLN A 185 -0.75 -17.00 -21.39
CA GLN A 185 0.59 -16.68 -21.89
C GLN A 185 1.68 -17.01 -20.87
N LYS A 186 1.62 -18.22 -20.28
CA LYS A 186 2.64 -18.68 -19.32
C LYS A 186 3.97 -18.95 -20.02
N THR A 187 5.05 -18.47 -19.42
CA THR A 187 6.43 -18.75 -19.84
C THR A 187 7.30 -19.04 -18.63
N VAL A 188 8.21 -20.00 -18.78
CA VAL A 188 9.20 -20.33 -17.75
C VAL A 188 10.50 -19.59 -18.06
N GLY A 189 11.14 -19.06 -17.02
CA GLY A 189 12.41 -18.36 -17.09
C GLY A 189 13.01 -18.16 -15.71
N GLU A 190 13.72 -17.06 -15.54
CA GLU A 190 14.28 -16.65 -14.25
C GLU A 190 13.17 -16.34 -13.24
N GLU A 191 13.34 -16.82 -12.01
CA GLU A 191 12.43 -16.56 -10.90
C GLU A 191 12.80 -15.26 -10.19
N TYR A 192 11.78 -14.46 -9.87
CA TYR A 192 11.87 -13.34 -8.95
C TYR A 192 11.87 -13.85 -7.50
N ARG A 193 12.98 -13.63 -6.79
CA ARG A 193 13.17 -14.07 -5.38
C ARG A 193 12.99 -12.93 -4.38
N GLY A 194 12.90 -11.69 -4.84
CA GLY A 194 12.60 -10.52 -4.00
C GLY A 194 11.27 -10.63 -3.25
N ILE A 195 10.36 -11.51 -3.72
CA ILE A 195 9.08 -11.81 -3.08
C ILE A 195 9.22 -12.20 -1.60
N ILE A 196 10.29 -12.90 -1.22
CA ILE A 196 10.53 -13.32 0.16
C ILE A 196 10.61 -12.10 1.08
N GLN A 197 11.34 -11.09 0.64
CA GLN A 197 11.49 -9.83 1.38
C GLN A 197 10.21 -9.00 1.31
N THR A 198 9.50 -8.98 0.17
CA THR A 198 8.17 -8.33 0.07
C THR A 198 7.19 -8.90 1.08
N ILE A 199 7.04 -10.22 1.15
CA ILE A 199 6.09 -10.88 2.08
C ILE A 199 6.48 -10.64 3.53
N LYS A 200 7.79 -10.70 3.85
CA LYS A 200 8.27 -10.39 5.20
C LYS A 200 7.92 -8.96 5.60
N THR A 201 8.13 -8.01 4.70
CA THR A 201 7.81 -6.59 4.90
C THR A 201 6.30 -6.40 5.07
N ASN A 202 5.49 -7.05 4.24
CA ASN A 202 4.03 -6.94 4.31
C ASN A 202 3.45 -7.53 5.61
N LYS A 203 4.00 -8.64 6.11
CA LYS A 203 3.62 -9.18 7.44
C LYS A 203 3.92 -8.20 8.56
N GLU A 204 5.04 -7.48 8.49
CA GLU A 204 5.38 -6.44 9.46
C GLU A 204 4.40 -5.27 9.37
N ILE A 205 4.05 -4.82 8.16
CA ILE A 205 3.05 -3.78 7.92
C ILE A 205 1.69 -4.17 8.53
N GLU A 206 1.19 -5.38 8.28
CA GLU A 206 -0.09 -5.84 8.82
C GLU A 206 -0.07 -5.92 10.35
N THR A 207 1.05 -6.37 10.93
CA THR A 207 1.24 -6.38 12.39
C THR A 207 1.18 -4.95 12.95
N LEU A 208 1.87 -4.00 12.31
CA LEU A 208 1.88 -2.60 12.72
C LEU A 208 0.48 -1.98 12.62
N LYS A 209 -0.31 -2.28 11.58
CA LYS A 209 -1.70 -1.79 11.44
C LYS A 209 -2.55 -2.22 12.64
N ILE A 210 -2.46 -3.49 13.06
CA ILE A 210 -3.19 -4.03 14.21
C ILE A 210 -2.75 -3.33 15.50
N GLU A 211 -1.44 -3.20 15.73
CA GLU A 211 -0.90 -2.57 16.94
C GLU A 211 -1.23 -1.08 17.02
N ILE A 212 -1.17 -0.35 15.90
CA ILE A 212 -1.53 1.07 15.82
C ILE A 212 -3.02 1.25 16.12
N SER A 213 -3.88 0.39 15.58
CA SER A 213 -5.32 0.41 15.85
C SER A 213 -5.63 0.15 17.33
N ALA A 214 -4.97 -0.84 17.93
CA ALA A 214 -5.10 -1.13 19.36
C ALA A 214 -4.64 0.06 20.23
N LEU A 215 -3.48 0.64 19.94
CA LEU A 215 -2.96 1.81 20.65
C LEU A 215 -3.88 3.03 20.51
N SER A 216 -4.46 3.26 19.33
CA SER A 216 -5.45 4.31 19.12
C SER A 216 -6.65 4.15 20.05
N GLY A 217 -7.20 2.91 20.13
CA GLY A 217 -8.29 2.58 21.05
C GLY A 217 -7.93 2.77 22.53
N GLU A 218 -6.70 2.44 22.93
CA GLU A 218 -6.20 2.65 24.28
C GLU A 218 -6.01 4.14 24.60
N LEU A 219 -5.41 4.91 23.69
CA LEU A 219 -5.19 6.35 23.85
C LEU A 219 -6.51 7.10 24.02
N LYS A 220 -7.56 6.70 23.28
CA LYS A 220 -8.90 7.27 23.46
C LYS A 220 -9.46 7.04 24.87
N LYS A 221 -9.25 5.85 25.45
CA LYS A 221 -9.68 5.55 26.82
C LYS A 221 -8.88 6.34 27.85
N LEU A 222 -7.56 6.37 27.74
CA LEU A 222 -6.70 7.14 28.65
C LEU A 222 -7.02 8.63 28.58
N LYS A 223 -7.29 9.17 27.38
CA LYS A 223 -7.68 10.58 27.22
C LYS A 223 -8.95 10.90 28.00
N ASN A 224 -9.97 10.05 27.90
CA ASN A 224 -11.20 10.23 28.68
C ASN A 224 -10.92 10.21 30.19
N THR A 225 -10.06 9.30 30.66
CA THR A 225 -9.66 9.23 32.08
C THR A 225 -8.92 10.49 32.52
N VAL A 226 -7.97 10.98 31.71
CA VAL A 226 -7.27 12.24 31.97
C VAL A 226 -8.26 13.41 32.06
N ASP A 227 -9.23 13.49 31.14
CA ASP A 227 -10.25 14.56 31.13
C ASP A 227 -11.17 14.50 32.37
N GLU A 228 -11.51 13.29 32.84
CA GLU A 228 -12.25 13.09 34.09
C GLU A 228 -11.47 13.59 35.31
N TYR A 229 -10.17 13.28 35.39
CA TYR A 229 -9.29 13.79 36.44
C TYR A 229 -9.13 15.31 36.39
N GLU A 230 -8.96 15.91 35.20
CA GLU A 230 -8.87 17.37 35.05
C GLU A 230 -10.14 18.06 35.57
N LYS A 231 -11.30 17.48 35.26
CA LYS A 231 -12.57 17.97 35.78
C LYS A 231 -12.69 17.83 37.29
N ASP A 232 -12.34 16.67 37.87
CA ASP A 232 -12.39 16.45 39.32
C ASP A 232 -11.44 17.40 40.06
N LEU A 233 -10.21 17.58 39.55
CA LEU A 233 -9.26 18.54 40.10
C LEU A 233 -9.78 19.97 40.01
N ALA A 234 -10.39 20.37 38.90
CA ALA A 234 -10.98 21.70 38.75
C ALA A 234 -12.12 21.94 39.76
N ASP A 235 -12.99 20.95 39.97
CA ASP A 235 -14.12 21.06 40.90
C ASP A 235 -13.64 21.06 42.36
N ARG A 236 -12.66 20.23 42.72
CA ARG A 236 -12.03 20.26 44.06
C ARG A 236 -11.33 21.58 44.33
N LYS A 237 -10.65 22.16 43.34
CA LYS A 237 -10.01 23.46 43.47
C LYS A 237 -11.03 24.56 43.80
N LYS A 238 -12.19 24.57 43.14
CA LYS A 238 -13.29 25.49 43.46
C LYS A 238 -13.78 25.33 44.90
N GLU A 239 -13.92 24.10 45.39
CA GLU A 239 -14.32 23.84 46.78
C GLU A 239 -13.25 24.30 47.79
N LEU A 240 -11.96 24.09 47.49
CA LEU A 240 -10.86 24.61 48.30
C LEU A 240 -10.87 26.13 48.40
N ASP A 241 -11.08 26.82 47.27
CA ASP A 241 -11.19 28.28 47.22
C ASP A 241 -12.37 28.79 48.07
N LYS A 242 -13.46 28.01 48.17
CA LYS A 242 -14.62 28.33 49.01
C LYS A 242 -14.32 28.18 50.50
N TYR A 243 -13.65 27.10 50.92
CA TYR A 243 -13.23 26.93 52.32
C TYR A 243 -12.27 28.03 52.76
N LEU A 244 -11.34 28.41 51.88
CA LEU A 244 -10.39 29.49 52.14
C LEU A 244 -11.10 30.84 52.34
N LYS A 245 -12.12 31.15 51.53
CA LYS A 245 -12.92 32.39 51.66
C LYS A 245 -13.75 32.47 52.95
N ASN A 246 -14.13 31.32 53.51
CA ASN A 246 -15.00 31.23 54.69
C ASN A 246 -14.20 30.97 55.98
N ASP A 247 -12.87 31.04 55.95
CA ASP A 247 -11.97 30.72 57.07
C ASP A 247 -12.18 29.31 57.66
N GLU A 248 -12.63 28.35 56.85
CA GLU A 248 -12.86 26.95 57.26
C GLU A 248 -11.56 26.11 57.19
N VAL A 249 -10.57 26.50 57.99
CA VAL A 249 -9.18 25.99 57.93
C VAL A 249 -9.06 24.46 58.01
N ASP A 250 -9.80 23.81 58.91
CA ASP A 250 -9.74 22.35 59.07
C ASP A 250 -10.25 21.59 57.83
N LYS A 251 -11.35 22.09 57.23
CA LYS A 251 -11.91 21.53 56.00
C LYS A 251 -10.97 21.76 54.82
N TYR A 252 -10.38 22.95 54.73
CA TYR A 252 -9.37 23.28 53.73
C TYR A 252 -8.18 22.31 53.80
N ASN A 253 -7.55 22.15 54.96
CA ASN A 253 -6.39 21.28 55.13
C ASN A 253 -6.69 19.82 54.75
N LYS A 254 -7.86 19.29 55.15
CA LYS A 254 -8.30 17.95 54.75
C LYS A 254 -8.57 17.84 53.25
N GLY A 255 -9.14 18.89 52.65
CA GLY A 255 -9.38 18.98 51.21
C GLY A 255 -8.09 18.98 50.41
N VAL A 256 -7.08 19.76 50.83
CA VAL A 256 -5.77 19.84 50.17
C VAL A 256 -5.11 18.47 50.12
N LYS A 257 -5.16 17.70 51.21
CA LYS A 257 -4.62 16.33 51.23
C LYS A 257 -5.26 15.46 50.14
N LYS A 258 -6.60 15.45 50.05
CA LYS A 258 -7.33 14.69 49.02
C LYS A 258 -7.08 15.20 47.61
N TYR A 259 -6.96 16.51 47.43
CA TYR A 259 -6.63 17.12 46.15
C TYR A 259 -5.24 16.66 45.68
N ASN A 260 -4.25 16.67 46.58
CA ASN A 260 -2.90 16.23 46.26
C ASN A 260 -2.83 14.74 45.93
N GLU A 261 -3.62 13.88 46.61
CA GLU A 261 -3.74 12.46 46.25
C GLU A 261 -4.24 12.29 44.81
N VAL A 262 -5.35 12.94 44.44
CA VAL A 262 -5.89 12.90 43.07
C VAL A 262 -4.93 13.52 42.03
N LEU A 263 -4.17 14.55 42.42
CA LEU A 263 -3.19 15.18 41.55
C LEU A 263 -2.03 14.26 41.20
N GLU A 264 -1.58 13.41 42.14
CA GLU A 264 -0.57 12.41 41.84
C GLU A 264 -1.12 11.32 40.90
N ASP A 265 -2.33 10.82 41.15
CA ASP A 265 -2.98 9.84 40.24
C ASP A 265 -3.14 10.43 38.82
N TYR A 266 -3.56 11.69 38.71
CA TYR A 266 -3.65 12.40 37.42
C TYR A 266 -2.30 12.47 36.70
N LYS A 267 -1.20 12.79 37.41
CA LYS A 267 0.14 12.88 36.81
C LYS A 267 0.58 11.52 36.27
N ASP A 268 0.27 10.44 36.98
CA ASP A 268 0.60 9.08 36.54
C ASP A 268 -0.19 8.70 35.28
N GLU A 269 -1.47 9.06 35.20
CA GLU A 269 -2.29 8.84 33.98
C GLU A 269 -1.80 9.69 32.79
N VAL A 270 -1.44 10.96 33.01
CA VAL A 270 -0.86 11.82 31.96
C VAL A 270 0.46 11.26 31.45
N LYS A 271 1.31 10.74 32.36
CA LYS A 271 2.57 10.09 31.96
C LYS A 271 2.29 8.84 31.12
N SER A 272 1.38 7.98 31.58
CA SER A 272 0.96 6.78 30.86
C SER A 272 0.41 7.10 29.47
N TYR A 273 -0.40 8.16 29.35
CA TYR A 273 -0.90 8.67 28.08
C TYR A 273 0.24 9.10 27.16
N ASN A 274 1.15 9.93 27.64
CA ASN A 274 2.29 10.43 26.85
C ASN A 274 3.22 9.31 26.38
N ASP A 275 3.49 8.31 27.22
CA ASP A 275 4.31 7.15 26.87
C ASP A 275 3.66 6.33 25.74
N LYS A 276 2.32 6.18 25.77
CA LYS A 276 1.57 5.52 24.69
C LYS A 276 1.55 6.35 23.40
N VAL A 277 1.44 7.67 23.48
CA VAL A 277 1.54 8.56 22.30
C VAL A 277 2.92 8.40 21.64
N ALA A 278 3.99 8.37 22.42
CA ALA A 278 5.34 8.16 21.91
C ALA A 278 5.49 6.79 21.21
N LEU A 279 4.92 5.74 21.80
CA LEU A 279 4.93 4.40 21.21
C LEU A 279 4.11 4.34 19.90
N TYR A 280 2.92 4.93 19.88
CA TYR A 280 2.09 5.05 18.68
C TYR A 280 2.86 5.73 17.56
N ASN A 281 3.45 6.90 17.83
CA ASN A 281 4.20 7.67 16.84
C ASN A 281 5.42 6.90 16.32
N LYS A 282 6.11 6.14 17.18
CA LYS A 282 7.22 5.26 16.77
C LYS A 282 6.75 4.17 15.79
N LYS A 283 5.59 3.55 16.04
CA LYS A 283 5.03 2.51 15.16
C LYS A 283 4.55 3.11 13.83
N VAL A 284 3.90 4.27 13.85
CA VAL A 284 3.53 5.01 12.62
C VAL A 284 4.77 5.36 11.80
N ALA A 285 5.84 5.84 12.43
CA ALA A 285 7.10 6.13 11.73
C ALA A 285 7.68 4.88 11.05
N ARG A 286 7.65 3.72 11.72
CA ARG A 286 8.09 2.45 11.14
C ARG A 286 7.20 2.02 9.98
N TYR A 287 5.88 2.09 10.13
CA TYR A 287 4.91 1.81 9.08
C TYR A 287 5.18 2.68 7.84
N ASN A 288 5.26 4.00 8.02
CA ASN A 288 5.49 4.97 6.94
C ASN A 288 6.85 4.80 6.24
N TYR A 289 7.83 4.21 6.93
CA TYR A 289 9.10 3.83 6.32
C TYR A 289 8.95 2.57 5.45
N LEU A 290 8.26 1.54 5.93
CA LEU A 290 8.13 0.26 5.22
C LEU A 290 7.33 0.35 3.92
N ILE A 291 6.30 1.21 3.88
CA ILE A 291 5.49 1.43 2.66
C ILE A 291 6.26 2.21 1.57
N LYS A 292 7.42 2.80 1.91
CA LYS A 292 8.30 3.52 0.96
C LYS A 292 9.47 2.70 0.46
N LEU A 293 9.86 1.66 1.20
CA LEU A 293 10.74 0.61 0.68
C LEU A 293 10.07 -0.09 -0.50
#